data_AF-A0A447KNE0-F1
#
_entry.id   AF-A0A447KNE0-F1
#
_cell.length_a   1.000
_cell.length_b   1.000
_cell.length_c   1.000
_cell.angle_alpha   90.00
_cell.angle_beta   90.00
_cell.angle_gamma   90.00
#
_symmetry.space_group_name_H-M   'P 1'
#
loop_
_entity.id
_entity.type
_entity.pdbx_description
1 polymer ?
#
loop_
_entity_poly.entity_id
_entity_poly.type
_entity_poly.pdbx_seq_one_letter_code
_entity_poly.pdbx_strand_id
1 'polypeptide(L)'
;MIPDIDWRNIDTVLLDMDGTLLDLEFDSHFWLTLVPQALSVQRAIPLERARQLIEAEYLAVQHTMNWYCFDYWERTTGAGYLCHDQRGRLSRAPAR
;
A
#
# COMPACT_ATOMS: atom_id res chain seq x y z
N MET A 1 6.44 16.54 -14.70
CA MET A 1 7.59 16.40 -15.61
C MET A 1 8.20 15.05 -15.30
N ILE A 2 8.20 14.10 -16.24
CA ILE A 2 8.80 12.78 -16.00
C ILE A 2 10.32 12.99 -16.04
N PRO A 3 11.08 12.58 -15.01
CA PRO A 3 12.53 12.73 -15.03
C PRO A 3 13.12 11.97 -16.23
N ASP A 4 14.12 12.56 -16.88
CA ASP A 4 14.87 11.87 -17.92
C ASP A 4 15.82 10.88 -17.23
N ILE A 5 15.42 9.60 -17.22
CA ILE A 5 16.14 8.54 -16.53
C ILE A 5 17.18 7.97 -17.50
N ASP A 6 18.46 8.06 -17.15
CA ASP A 6 19.52 7.40 -17.91
C ASP A 6 19.56 5.90 -17.58
N TRP A 7 18.73 5.14 -18.30
CA TRP A 7 18.59 3.70 -18.15
C TRP A 7 19.90 2.90 -18.34
N ARG A 8 20.91 3.48 -18.99
CA ARG A 8 22.19 2.79 -19.21
C ARG A 8 23.06 2.75 -17.96
N ASN A 9 22.79 3.62 -16.99
CA ASN A 9 23.49 3.71 -15.71
C ASN A 9 22.75 3.01 -14.57
N ILE A 10 21.68 2.25 -14.87
CA ILE A 10 20.91 1.50 -13.89
C ILE A 10 21.20 0.00 -14.05
N ASP A 11 21.87 -0.58 -13.06
CA ASP A 11 22.22 -2.01 -13.07
C ASP A 11 21.07 -2.91 -12.63
N THR A 12 20.10 -2.39 -11.87
CA THR A 12 19.00 -3.19 -11.30
C THR A 12 17.72 -2.38 -11.22
N VAL A 13 16.63 -2.97 -11.70
CA VAL A 13 15.27 -2.46 -11.56
C VAL A 13 14.47 -3.47 -10.75
N LEU A 14 13.83 -3.00 -9.68
CA LEU A 14 12.89 -3.82 -8.90
C LEU A 14 11.47 -3.48 -9.36
N LEU A 15 10.75 -4.52 -9.78
CA LEU A 15 9.35 -4.42 -10.18
C LEU A 15 8.49 -5.21 -9.21
N ASP A 16 7.28 -4.72 -8.94
CA ASP A 16 6.25 -5.44 -8.22
C ASP A 16 5.60 -6.52 -9.12
N MET A 17 4.76 -7.37 -8.54
CA MET A 17 4.12 -8.52 -9.20
C MET A 17 3.23 -8.13 -10.39
N ASP A 18 2.76 -6.89 -10.45
CA ASP A 18 1.93 -6.35 -11.52
C ASP A 18 2.75 -5.57 -12.57
N GLY A 19 4.07 -5.52 -12.44
CA GLY A 19 4.98 -4.82 -13.34
C GLY A 19 5.14 -3.33 -13.05
N THR A 20 4.61 -2.83 -11.93
CA THR A 20 4.89 -1.46 -11.47
C THR A 20 6.29 -1.33 -10.88
N LEU A 21 6.87 -0.13 -10.95
CA LEU A 21 8.15 0.14 -10.30
C LEU A 21 7.96 0.09 -8.78
N LEU A 22 8.73 -0.78 -8.13
CA LEU A 22 8.66 -0.94 -6.68
C LEU A 22 9.25 0.30 -5.99
N ASP A 23 8.53 0.81 -5.00
CA ASP A 23 8.96 1.94 -4.18
C ASP A 23 8.69 1.61 -2.72
N LEU A 24 9.74 1.08 -2.11
CA LEU A 24 9.73 0.61 -0.73
C LEU A 24 9.43 1.72 0.28
N GLU A 25 9.84 2.96 0.00
CA GLU A 25 9.61 4.07 0.91
C GLU A 25 8.12 4.42 0.95
N PHE A 26 7.49 4.51 -0.22
CA PHE A 26 6.06 4.73 -0.30
C PHE A 26 5.26 3.59 0.34
N ASP A 27 5.58 2.33 0.02
CA ASP A 27 4.84 1.17 0.55
C ASP A 27 4.98 1.09 2.08
N SER A 28 6.18 1.31 2.60
CA SER A 28 6.44 1.33 4.05
C SER A 28 5.64 2.45 4.72
N HIS A 29 5.67 3.66 4.17
CA HIS A 29 4.93 4.78 4.73
C HIS A 29 3.41 4.53 4.70
N PHE A 30 2.89 4.01 3.58
CA PHE A 30 1.47 3.72 3.43
C PHE A 30 0.97 2.71 4.47
N TRP A 31 1.61 1.54 4.55
CA TRP A 31 1.15 0.45 5.41
C TRP A 31 1.46 0.66 6.90
N LEU A 32 2.59 1.30 7.23
CA LEU A 32 3.02 1.47 8.63
C LEU A 32 2.54 2.79 9.25
N THR A 33 2.16 3.78 8.44
CA THR A 33 1.76 5.11 8.93
C THR A 33 0.33 5.47 8.54
N LEU A 34 0.03 5.53 7.23
CA LEU A 34 -1.26 6.05 6.76
C LEU A 34 -2.43 5.13 7.11
N VAL A 35 -2.27 3.82 6.92
CA VAL A 35 -3.33 2.85 7.23
C VAL A 35 -3.70 2.85 8.73
N PRO A 36 -2.75 2.75 9.68
CA PRO A 36 -3.08 2.87 11.11
C PRO A 36 -3.73 4.21 11.48
N GLN A 37 -3.28 5.32 10.88
CA GLN A 37 -3.86 6.65 11.12
C GLN A 37 -5.31 6.73 10.64
N ALA A 38 -5.59 6.25 9.43
CA ALA A 38 -6.96 6.24 8.91
C ALA A 38 -7.88 5.36 9.76
N LEU A 39 -7.40 4.19 10.18
CA LEU A 39 -8.14 3.31 11.08
C LEU A 39 -8.46 3.98 12.42
N SER A 40 -7.49 4.70 12.99
CA SER A 40 -7.66 5.46 14.24
C SER A 40 -8.75 6.52 14.12
N VAL A 41 -8.69 7.33 13.05
CA VAL A 41 -9.69 8.38 12.78
C VAL A 41 -11.07 7.78 12.55
N GLN A 42 -11.16 6.77 11.69
CA GLN A 42 -12.43 6.19 11.28
C GLN A 42 -13.18 5.48 12.40
N ARG A 43 -12.44 4.81 13.30
CA ARG A 43 -13.02 4.11 14.45
C ARG A 43 -13.03 4.95 15.73
N ALA A 44 -12.53 6.19 15.67
CA ALA A 44 -12.39 7.09 16.82
C ALA A 44 -11.65 6.42 18.02
N ILE A 45 -10.57 5.70 17.72
CA ILE A 45 -9.72 5.03 18.72
C ILE A 45 -8.32 5.66 18.77
N PRO A 46 -7.59 5.54 19.88
CA PRO A 46 -6.20 6.00 19.95
C PRO A 46 -5.33 5.33 18.87
N LEU A 47 -4.36 6.08 18.33
CA LEU A 47 -3.46 5.59 17.27
C LEU A 47 -2.72 4.32 17.66
N GLU A 48 -2.24 4.23 18.90
CA GLU A 48 -1.57 3.03 19.41
C GLU A 48 -2.49 1.80 19.37
N ARG A 49 -3.78 1.99 19.68
CA ARG A 49 -4.75 0.91 19.60
C ARG A 49 -5.03 0.52 18.15
N ALA A 50 -5.09 1.48 17.25
CA ALA A 50 -5.24 1.22 15.82
C ALA A 50 -4.05 0.44 15.25
N ARG A 51 -2.80 0.82 15.62
CA ARG A 51 -1.59 0.08 15.26
C ARG A 51 -1.66 -1.38 15.69
N GLN A 52 -1.95 -1.62 16.96
CA GLN A 52 -2.06 -2.99 17.48
C GLN A 52 -3.10 -3.83 16.75
N LEU A 53 -4.26 -3.24 16.43
CA LEU A 53 -5.32 -3.93 15.70
C LEU A 53 -4.89 -4.30 14.28
N ILE A 54 -4.31 -3.34 13.55
CA ILE A 54 -3.93 -3.60 12.16
C ILE A 54 -2.68 -4.47 12.05
N GLU A 55 -1.73 -4.36 12.98
CA GLU A 55 -0.57 -5.27 13.04
C GLU A 55 -1.00 -6.72 13.28
N ALA A 56 -2.02 -6.94 14.13
CA ALA A 56 -2.60 -8.27 14.30
C ALA A 56 -3.27 -8.79 13.02
N GLU A 57 -3.99 -7.93 12.30
CA GLU A 57 -4.58 -8.26 11.00
C GLU A 57 -3.52 -8.58 9.94
N TYR A 58 -2.43 -7.81 9.90
CA TYR A 58 -1.29 -8.09 9.02
C TYR A 58 -0.76 -9.50 9.28
N LEU A 59 -0.47 -9.84 10.53
CA LEU A 59 0.03 -11.16 10.88
C LEU A 59 -0.96 -12.28 10.60
N ALA A 60 -2.27 -12.01 10.67
CA ALA A 60 -3.31 -13.00 10.42
C ALA A 60 -3.48 -13.33 8.94
N VAL A 61 -3.32 -12.36 8.04
CA VAL A 61 -3.56 -12.54 6.60
C VAL A 61 -2.29 -12.58 5.76
N GLN A 62 -1.11 -12.34 6.32
CA GLN A 62 0.15 -12.56 5.62
C GLN A 62 0.19 -13.96 5.00
N HIS A 63 0.76 -14.07 3.80
CA HIS A 63 0.80 -15.30 3.01
C HIS A 63 -0.57 -15.83 2.52
N THR A 64 -1.63 -15.03 2.62
CA THR A 64 -2.95 -15.36 2.03
C THR A 64 -3.28 -14.43 0.86
N MET A 65 -4.26 -14.80 0.04
CA MET A 65 -4.74 -13.94 -1.04
C MET A 65 -5.33 -12.62 -0.51
N ASN A 66 -5.86 -12.62 0.72
CA ASN A 66 -6.41 -11.42 1.35
C ASN A 66 -5.33 -10.34 1.57
N TRP A 67 -4.07 -10.74 1.77
CA TRP A 67 -2.94 -9.81 1.89
C TRP A 67 -2.84 -8.85 0.70
N TYR A 68 -3.09 -9.36 -0.51
CA TYR A 68 -2.99 -8.61 -1.76
C TYR A 68 -4.33 -7.99 -2.20
N CYS A 69 -5.40 -8.16 -1.42
CA CYS A 69 -6.74 -7.77 -1.83
C CYS A 69 -7.11 -6.38 -1.27
N PHE A 70 -7.23 -5.38 -2.14
CA PHE A 70 -7.67 -4.04 -1.71
C PHE A 70 -9.09 -4.02 -1.14
N ASP A 71 -10.02 -4.82 -1.67
CA ASP A 71 -11.38 -4.90 -1.13
C ASP A 71 -11.39 -5.48 0.30
N TYR A 72 -10.43 -6.35 0.62
CA TYR A 72 -10.22 -6.83 1.99
C TYR A 72 -9.80 -5.67 2.89
N TRP A 73 -8.74 -4.94 2.51
CA TRP A 73 -8.20 -3.85 3.33
C TRP A 73 -9.15 -2.67 3.47
N GLU A 74 -9.93 -2.35 2.44
CA GLU A 74 -10.98 -1.36 2.50
C GLU A 74 -12.07 -1.75 3.50
N ARG A 75 -12.50 -3.02 3.51
CA ARG A 75 -13.48 -3.50 4.50
C ARG A 75 -12.91 -3.56 5.91
N THR A 76 -11.65 -3.98 6.06
CA THR A 76 -11.00 -4.14 7.37
C THR A 76 -10.72 -2.78 7.99
N THR A 77 -10.14 -1.85 7.23
CA THR A 77 -9.76 -0.53 7.75
C THR A 77 -10.92 0.44 7.72
N GLY A 78 -11.81 0.28 6.73
CA GLY A 78 -12.83 1.23 6.32
C GLY A 78 -12.29 2.38 5.47
N ALA A 79 -10.98 2.44 5.22
CA ALA A 79 -10.28 3.55 4.58
C ALA A 79 -10.25 3.42 3.05
N GLY A 80 -11.42 3.37 2.43
CA GLY A 80 -11.56 3.13 0.98
C GLY A 80 -10.80 4.14 0.11
N TYR A 81 -10.71 5.40 0.53
CA TYR A 81 -9.95 6.42 -0.22
C TYR A 81 -8.44 6.15 -0.26
N LEU A 82 -7.85 5.57 0.78
CA LEU A 82 -6.44 5.16 0.78
C LEU A 82 -6.21 3.97 -0.16
N CYS A 83 -7.13 3.01 -0.16
CA CYS A 83 -7.06 1.86 -1.06
C CYS A 83 -7.23 2.29 -2.53
N HIS A 84 -8.03 3.33 -2.80
CA HIS A 84 -8.16 3.90 -4.14
C HIS A 84 -6.88 4.60 -4.61
N ASP A 85 -6.19 5.34 -3.74
CA ASP A 85 -4.90 5.98 -4.06
C ASP A 85 -3.85 4.94 -4.48
N GLN A 86 -3.75 3.83 -3.75
CA GLN A 86 -2.90 2.69 -4.11
C GLN A 86 -3.29 2.06 -5.46
N ARG A 87 -4.59 1.82 -5.71
CA ARG A 87 -5.04 1.32 -7.03
C ARG A 87 -4.71 2.29 -8.16
N GLY A 88 -4.74 3.59 -7.90
CA GLY A 88 -4.33 4.63 -8.84
C GLY A 88 -2.86 4.54 -9.26
N ARG A 89 -2.01 3.99 -8.39
CA ARG A 89 -0.61 3.69 -8.70
C ARG A 89 -0.47 2.50 -9.64
N LEU A 90 -1.20 1.41 -9.37
CA LEU A 90 -1.18 0.18 -10.19
C LEU A 90 -1.77 0.40 -11.60
N SER A 91 -2.79 1.25 -11.71
CA SER A 91 -3.49 1.51 -12.98
C SER A 91 -2.80 2.52 -13.91
N ARG A 92 -1.63 3.06 -13.53
CA ARG A 92 -0.85 4.01 -14.35
C ARG A 92 0.22 3.36 -15.23
N ALA A 93 0.30 2.04 -15.31
CA ALA A 93 1.05 1.38 -16.38
C ALA A 93 0.38 1.73 -17.73
N PRO A 94 1.10 2.27 -18.74
CA PRO A 94 0.49 2.55 -20.02
C PRO A 94 -0.08 1.25 -20.61
N ALA A 95 -1.38 1.26 -20.88
CA ALA A 95 -1.99 0.26 -21.75
C ALA A 95 -1.24 0.30 -23.08
N ARG A 96 -0.82 -0.87 -23.57
CA ARG A 96 -0.24 -1.03 -24.90
C ARG A 96 -1.16 -0.47 -25.98
#